data_AF-A0A534A4X2-F1
#
_entry.id   AF-A0A534A4X2-F1
#
_cell.length_a   1.000
_cell.length_b   1.000
_cell.length_c   1.000
_cell.angle_alpha   90.00
_cell.angle_beta   90.00
_cell.angle_gamma   90.00
#
_symmetry.space_group_name_H-M   'P 1'
#
loop_
_entity.id
_entity.type
_entity.pdbx_description
1 polymer ?
#
loop_
_entity_poly.entity_id
_entity_poly.type
_entity_poly.pdbx_seq_one_letter_code
_entity_poly.pdbx_strand_id
1 'polypeptide(L)'
;HDPDKRSIANALTVEFNDGKKLKEIVVEYPIGHKRRRKEGIPVLVEKFKTNLARRFPTKQQKTILDISLNQKKLEAMAVNEYVDLYVI
;
A
#
# COMPACT_ATOMS: atom_id res chain seq x y z
N HIS A 1 -17.34 18.04 12.45
CA HIS A 1 -16.82 16.85 11.75
C HIS A 1 -17.18 17.00 10.28
N ASP A 2 -16.21 16.99 9.38
CA ASP A 2 -16.43 17.13 7.93
C ASP A 2 -16.30 15.73 7.27
N PRO A 3 -17.43 15.11 6.86
CA PRO A 3 -17.44 13.77 6.27
C PRO A 3 -16.65 13.64 4.96
N ASP A 4 -16.36 14.76 4.29
CA ASP A 4 -15.64 14.78 3.00
C ASP A 4 -14.13 14.76 3.18
N LYS A 5 -13.63 15.24 4.33
CA LYS A 5 -12.20 15.18 4.68
C LYS A 5 -11.78 13.75 5.01
N ARG A 6 -12.42 13.14 6.02
CA ARG A 6 -12.02 11.83 6.59
C ARG A 6 -10.52 11.76 6.94
N SER A 7 -9.95 12.89 7.36
CA SER A 7 -8.56 13.00 7.77
C SER A 7 -8.29 12.21 9.05
N ILE A 8 -7.07 11.68 9.17
CA ILE A 8 -6.55 11.02 10.37
C ILE A 8 -5.29 11.80 10.75
N ALA A 9 -5.49 13.07 11.08
CA ALA A 9 -4.41 14.04 11.20
C ALA A 9 -3.63 13.82 12.51
N ASN A 10 -2.31 13.86 12.41
CA ASN A 10 -1.41 13.93 13.56
C ASN A 10 -0.32 14.98 13.29
N ALA A 11 0.18 15.58 14.36
CA ALA A 11 1.31 16.50 14.35
C ALA A 11 2.36 16.04 15.36
N LEU A 12 3.64 16.15 15.01
CA LEU A 12 4.74 15.82 15.89
C LEU A 12 5.75 16.98 15.91
N THR A 13 6.09 17.42 17.11
CA THR A 13 7.17 18.36 17.37
C THR A 13 8.19 17.70 18.31
N VAL A 14 9.47 17.89 18.04
CA VAL A 14 10.57 17.40 18.90
C VAL A 14 11.28 18.61 19.50
N GLU A 15 11.36 18.62 20.83
CA GLU A 15 12.11 19.61 21.63
C GLU A 15 13.29 18.91 22.29
N PHE A 16 14.47 19.52 22.17
CA PHE A 16 15.71 19.00 22.74
C PHE A 16 15.92 19.54 24.16
N ASN A 17 16.78 18.86 24.94
CA ASN A 17 17.12 19.29 26.31
C ASN A 17 17.83 20.65 26.37
N ASP A 18 18.38 21.13 25.24
CA ASP A 18 18.97 22.46 25.11
C ASP A 18 17.95 23.55 24.72
N GLY A 19 16.65 23.21 24.69
CA GLY A 19 15.54 24.11 24.38
C GLY A 19 15.30 24.35 22.88
N LYS A 20 16.11 23.80 21.98
CA LYS A 20 15.87 23.91 20.54
C LYS A 20 14.69 23.03 20.10
N LYS A 21 14.00 23.43 19.04
CA LYS A 21 12.84 22.70 18.48
C LYS A 21 13.04 22.43 17.01
N LEU A 22 12.67 21.22 16.57
CA LEU A 22 12.46 20.95 15.15
C LEU A 22 11.13 21.55 14.71
N LYS A 23 11.02 21.85 13.41
CA LYS A 23 9.76 22.27 12.81
C LYS A 23 8.71 21.17 13.02
N GLU A 24 7.51 21.57 13.45
CA GLU A 24 6.38 20.64 13.56
C GLU A 24 6.07 20.00 12.21
N ILE A 25 5.93 18.68 12.21
CA ILE A 25 5.52 17.92 11.05
C ILE A 25 4.07 17.50 11.23
N VAL A 26 3.22 17.98 10.33
CA VAL A 26 1.79 17.64 10.28
C VAL A 26 1.55 16.69 9.13
N VAL A 27 0.87 15.58 9.40
CA VAL A 27 0.40 14.64 8.39
C VAL A 27 -1.11 14.53 8.51
N GLU A 28 -1.84 15.20 7.62
CA GLU A 28 -3.31 15.19 7.63
C GLU A 28 -3.92 13.89 7.09
N TYR A 29 -3.25 13.29 6.10
CA TYR A 29 -3.72 12.09 5.42
C TYR A 29 -2.61 11.03 5.41
N PRO A 30 -2.84 9.86 6.03
CA PRO A 30 -1.88 8.77 5.96
C PRO A 30 -1.75 8.25 4.53
N ILE A 31 -0.63 7.59 4.21
CA ILE A 31 -0.34 7.13 2.85
C ILE A 31 -1.41 6.17 2.28
N GLY A 32 -2.10 5.42 3.14
CA GLY A 32 -3.22 4.54 2.77
C GLY A 32 -4.53 5.26 2.44
N HIS A 33 -4.62 6.59 2.60
CA HIS A 33 -5.83 7.36 2.38
C HIS A 33 -6.16 7.59 0.89
N LYS A 34 -7.44 7.77 0.54
CA LYS A 34 -7.89 7.98 -0.86
C LYS A 34 -7.20 9.17 -1.54
N ARG A 35 -6.96 10.24 -0.79
CA ARG A 35 -6.31 11.48 -1.28
C ARG A 35 -4.83 11.30 -1.63
N ARG A 36 -4.18 10.22 -1.18
CA ARG A 36 -2.76 9.91 -1.44
C ARG A 36 -2.55 8.67 -2.30
N ARG A 37 -3.56 8.22 -3.05
CA ARG A 37 -3.44 7.01 -3.89
C ARG A 37 -2.29 7.06 -4.90
N LYS A 38 -1.97 8.22 -5.47
CA LYS A 38 -0.83 8.38 -6.38
C LYS A 38 0.51 7.98 -5.72
N GLU A 39 0.68 8.30 -4.45
CA GLU A 39 1.87 7.93 -3.67
C GLU A 39 1.75 6.54 -3.02
N GLY A 40 0.54 6.16 -2.59
CA GLY A 40 0.31 4.94 -1.84
C GLY A 40 0.21 3.67 -2.68
N ILE A 41 -0.29 3.73 -3.91
CA ILE A 41 -0.38 2.54 -4.79
C ILE A 41 1.00 1.96 -5.10
N PRO A 42 2.04 2.74 -5.46
CA PRO A 42 3.39 2.19 -5.65
C PRO A 42 3.90 1.41 -4.42
N VAL A 43 3.74 1.97 -3.22
CA VAL A 43 4.17 1.32 -1.96
C VAL A 43 3.33 0.06 -1.67
N LEU A 44 2.04 0.08 -2.01
CA LEU A 44 1.16 -1.09 -1.89
C LEU A 44 1.59 -2.22 -2.84
N VAL A 45 1.98 -1.90 -4.07
CA VAL A 45 2.51 -2.87 -5.05
C VAL A 45 3.83 -3.47 -4.58
N GLU A 46 4.75 -2.66 -4.04
CA GLU A 46 6.00 -3.19 -3.48
C GLU A 46 5.74 -4.09 -2.26
N LYS A 47 4.82 -3.68 -1.37
CA LYS A 47 4.36 -4.54 -0.27
C LYS A 47 3.79 -5.87 -0.78
N PHE A 48 3.02 -5.86 -1.87
CA PHE A 48 2.47 -7.07 -2.45
C PHE A 48 3.58 -8.01 -2.95
N LYS A 49 4.54 -7.48 -3.73
CA LYS A 49 5.72 -8.24 -4.21
C LYS A 49 6.51 -8.86 -3.05
N THR A 50 6.83 -8.06 -2.02
CA THR A 50 7.55 -8.55 -0.83
C THR A 50 6.81 -9.71 -0.15
N ASN A 51 5.47 -9.66 -0.07
CA ASN A 51 4.70 -10.72 0.56
C ASN A 51 4.60 -11.98 -0.30
N LEU A 52 4.47 -11.85 -1.63
CA LEU A 52 4.53 -13.01 -2.53
C LEU A 52 5.88 -13.74 -2.41
N ALA A 53 6.98 -12.98 -2.32
CA ALA A 53 8.33 -13.53 -2.20
C ALA A 53 8.58 -14.33 -0.92
N ARG A 54 7.75 -14.15 0.12
CA ARG A 54 7.86 -14.92 1.37
C ARG A 54 7.32 -16.34 1.24
N ARG A 55 6.47 -16.62 0.25
CA ARG A 55 5.73 -17.89 0.17
C ARG A 55 5.97 -18.64 -1.13
N PHE A 56 6.08 -17.95 -2.27
CA PHE A 56 6.04 -18.56 -3.59
C PHE A 56 7.40 -18.54 -4.28
N PRO A 57 7.73 -19.51 -5.14
CA PRO A 57 8.92 -19.45 -5.99
C PRO A 57 8.80 -18.33 -7.04
N THR A 58 9.94 -17.81 -7.52
CA THR A 58 10.00 -16.62 -8.41
C THR A 58 9.08 -16.70 -9.62
N LYS A 59 8.96 -17.88 -10.25
CA LYS A 59 8.08 -18.09 -11.41
C LYS A 59 6.61 -17.84 -11.05
N GLN A 60 6.16 -18.37 -9.93
CA GLN A 60 4.78 -18.23 -9.46
C GLN A 60 4.48 -16.80 -8.97
N GLN A 61 5.43 -16.17 -8.27
CA GLN A 61 5.33 -14.75 -7.90
C GLN A 61 5.07 -13.86 -9.13
N LYS A 62 5.84 -14.07 -10.21
CA LYS A 62 5.70 -13.31 -11.45
C LYS A 62 4.33 -13.52 -12.08
N THR A 63 3.86 -14.77 -12.21
CA THR A 63 2.53 -15.07 -12.76
C THR A 63 1.42 -14.37 -11.99
N ILE A 64 1.43 -14.50 -10.65
CA ILE A 64 0.43 -13.85 -9.78
C ILE A 64 0.46 -12.33 -9.97
N LEU A 65 1.65 -11.73 -9.99
CA LEU A 65 1.82 -10.28 -10.11
C LEU A 65 1.33 -9.76 -11.47
N ASP A 66 1.71 -10.42 -12.57
CA ASP A 66 1.37 -10.01 -13.93
C ASP A 66 -0.15 -10.04 -14.17
N ILE A 67 -0.86 -11.00 -13.56
CA ILE A 67 -2.32 -11.07 -13.61
C ILE A 67 -2.94 -10.01 -12.70
N SER A 68 -2.50 -9.93 -11.45
CA SER A 68 -3.10 -9.04 -10.44
C SER A 68 -2.95 -7.55 -10.77
N LEU A 69 -1.89 -7.16 -11.48
CA LEU A 69 -1.67 -5.76 -11.89
C LEU A 69 -2.34 -5.39 -13.22
N ASN A 70 -2.95 -6.35 -13.92
CA ASN A 70 -3.68 -6.11 -15.15
C ASN A 70 -5.19 -6.26 -14.91
N GLN A 71 -5.86 -5.12 -14.67
CA GLN A 71 -7.29 -5.07 -14.35
C GLN A 71 -8.15 -5.92 -15.29
N LYS A 72 -7.95 -5.77 -16.61
CA LYS A 72 -8.76 -6.47 -17.61
C LYS A 72 -8.54 -7.99 -17.57
N LYS A 73 -7.30 -8.43 -17.37
CA LYS A 73 -6.98 -9.86 -17.27
C LYS A 73 -7.56 -10.44 -15.98
N LEU A 74 -7.44 -9.72 -14.86
CA LEU A 74 -7.94 -10.16 -13.57
C LEU A 74 -9.48 -10.28 -13.58
N GLU A 75 -10.18 -9.28 -14.11
CA GLU A 75 -11.65 -9.28 -14.20
C GLU A 75 -12.21 -10.37 -15.10
N ALA A 76 -11.46 -10.79 -16.12
CA ALA A 76 -11.88 -11.84 -17.05
C ALA A 76 -11.53 -13.26 -16.58
N MET A 77 -10.67 -13.42 -15.56
CA MET A 77 -10.20 -14.72 -15.08
C MET A 77 -11.28 -15.38 -14.21
N ALA A 78 -11.47 -16.70 -14.40
CA ALA A 78 -12.36 -17.46 -13.53
C ALA A 78 -11.82 -17.46 -12.09
N VAL A 79 -12.71 -17.36 -11.11
CA VAL A 79 -12.32 -17.22 -9.70
C VAL A 79 -11.45 -18.40 -9.25
N ASN A 80 -11.80 -19.63 -9.62
CA ASN A 80 -11.03 -20.83 -9.27
C ASN A 80 -9.61 -20.76 -9.87
N GLU A 81 -9.47 -20.36 -11.13
CA GLU A 81 -8.17 -20.25 -11.79
C GLU A 81 -7.26 -19.23 -11.10
N TYR A 82 -7.80 -18.10 -10.65
CA TYR A 82 -7.02 -17.11 -9.92
C TYR A 82 -6.57 -17.62 -8.55
N VAL A 83 -7.45 -18.29 -7.81
CA VAL A 83 -7.14 -18.85 -6.49
C VAL A 83 -6.12 -19.99 -6.60
N ASP A 84 -6.20 -20.82 -7.66
CA ASP A 84 -5.25 -21.89 -7.93
C ASP A 84 -3.81 -21.38 -8.09
N LEU A 85 -3.62 -20.13 -8.52
CA LEU A 85 -2.29 -19.50 -8.58
C LEU A 85 -1.61 -19.38 -7.21
N TYR A 86 -2.35 -19.49 -6.09
CA TYR A 86 -1.84 -19.33 -4.73
C TYR A 86 -1.64 -20.66 -3.99
N VAL A 87 -1.81 -21.80 -4.67
CA VAL A 87 -1.53 -23.13 -4.12
C VAL A 87 -0.04 -23.47 -4.31
N ILE A 88 0.55 -24.20 -3.38
CA ILE A 88 1.94 -24.73 -3.45
C ILE A 88 1.87 -26.24 -3.37
#